data_AF-A0A2G5CH47-F1
#
_entry.id   AF-A0A2G5CH47-F1
#
_cell.length_a   1.000
_cell.length_b   1.000
_cell.length_c   1.000
_cell.angle_alpha   90.00
_cell.angle_beta   90.00
_cell.angle_gamma   90.00
#
_symmetry.space_group_name_H-M   'P 1'
#
loop_
_entity.id
_entity.type
_entity.pdbx_description
1 polymer ?
#
loop_
_entity_poly.entity_id
_entity_poly.type
_entity_poly.pdbx_seq_one_letter_code
_entity_poly.pdbx_strand_id
1 'polypeptide(L)'
;MIKRGVDELILHVYAPKKHFVLPNCLYSCKTLAKLVLHCAIFDPPVEFLGFSNLTWLDFFNVKITDKKMHDLFSACPLLEQLSLVSCRNLKSLILSNPKSCLKNLHTLLCQNLRKLVVDAPNVCVLHSHGKYKELCLINAPHLLHVDLCFPYAGDLCFPYAEVS
;
A
#
# COMPACT_ATOMS: atom_id res chain seq x y z
N MET A 1 16.67 -2.79 17.97
CA MET A 1 16.54 -4.15 17.40
C MET A 1 15.09 -4.59 17.56
N ILE A 2 14.42 -5.00 16.48
CA ILE A 2 13.04 -5.50 16.52
C ILE A 2 13.08 -6.92 17.14
N LYS A 3 12.26 -7.18 18.16
CA LYS A 3 12.22 -8.47 18.89
C LYS A 3 11.71 -9.60 17.97
N ARG A 4 12.05 -10.85 18.27
CA ARG A 4 11.44 -12.04 17.63
C ARG A 4 9.97 -12.13 18.07
N GLY A 5 9.05 -12.35 17.13
CA GLY A 5 7.61 -12.45 17.42
C GLY A 5 6.85 -11.13 17.44
N VAL A 6 7.27 -10.15 16.63
CA VAL A 6 6.50 -8.92 16.45
C VAL A 6 5.46 -9.17 15.36
N ASP A 7 4.20 -9.09 15.74
CA ASP A 7 3.07 -9.25 14.82
C ASP A 7 2.65 -7.90 14.23
N GLU A 8 2.90 -6.80 14.94
CA GLU A 8 2.61 -5.45 14.45
C GLU A 8 3.82 -4.54 14.58
N LEU A 9 4.23 -3.93 13.46
CA LEU A 9 5.21 -2.85 13.45
C LEU A 9 4.55 -1.57 12.98
N ILE A 10 4.57 -0.56 13.85
CA ILE A 10 4.09 0.78 13.56
C ILE A 10 5.25 1.75 13.73
N LEU A 11 5.63 2.41 12.65
CA LEU A 11 6.72 3.38 12.62
C LEU A 11 6.21 4.72 12.13
N HIS A 12 6.03 5.66 13.06
CA HIS A 12 5.71 7.06 12.74
C HIS A 12 6.95 7.93 12.85
N VAL A 13 7.39 8.50 11.73
CA VAL A 13 8.52 9.45 11.70
C VAL A 13 7.98 10.85 11.42
N TYR A 14 7.90 11.67 12.47
CA TYR A 14 7.37 13.03 12.42
C TYR A 14 8.46 14.03 11.97
N ALA A 15 8.07 14.98 11.11
CA ALA A 15 8.93 16.03 10.56
C ALA A 15 10.34 15.58 10.09
N PRO A 16 10.45 14.53 9.24
CA PRO A 16 11.76 14.04 8.85
C PRO A 16 12.46 15.02 7.91
N LYS A 17 13.71 15.38 8.24
CA LYS A 17 14.61 16.01 7.26
C LYS A 17 14.95 15.05 6.11
N LYS A 18 14.93 13.74 6.37
CA LYS A 18 15.17 12.65 5.42
C LYS A 18 14.29 11.45 5.78
N HIS A 19 13.90 10.67 4.79
CA HIS A 19 13.09 9.47 5.03
C HIS A 19 13.91 8.42 5.80
N PHE A 20 13.27 7.72 6.73
CA PHE A 20 13.91 6.72 7.57
C PHE A 20 14.22 5.45 6.77
N VAL A 21 15.45 4.93 6.89
CA VAL A 21 15.84 3.66 6.27
C VAL A 21 15.49 2.53 7.22
N LEU A 22 14.69 1.58 6.76
CA LEU A 22 14.27 0.44 7.56
C LEU A 22 15.45 -0.50 7.84
N PRO A 23 15.53 -1.11 9.05
CA PRO A 23 16.57 -2.08 9.34
C PRO A 23 16.34 -3.38 8.56
N ASN A 24 17.41 -3.99 8.04
CA ASN A 24 17.31 -5.21 7.23
C ASN A 24 16.62 -6.39 7.95
N CYS A 25 16.72 -6.46 9.28
CA CYS A 25 16.06 -7.50 10.05
C CYS A 25 14.52 -7.47 9.95
N LEU A 26 13.93 -6.33 9.58
CA LEU A 26 12.50 -6.22 9.33
C LEU A 26 12.06 -7.16 8.20
N TYR A 27 12.80 -7.18 7.09
CA TYR A 27 12.45 -7.97 5.90
C TYR A 27 12.52 -9.48 6.12
N SER A 28 13.15 -9.93 7.21
CA SER A 28 13.20 -11.35 7.62
C SER A 28 12.11 -11.72 8.63
N CYS A 29 11.26 -10.77 9.05
CA CYS A 29 10.24 -10.98 10.07
C CYS A 29 9.03 -11.74 9.50
N LYS A 30 8.96 -13.05 9.77
CA LYS A 30 7.88 -13.93 9.26
C LYS A 30 6.57 -13.83 10.04
N THR A 31 6.61 -13.33 11.28
CA THR A 31 5.43 -13.21 12.14
C THR A 31 4.61 -11.96 11.86
N LEU A 32 5.16 -11.01 11.09
CA LEU A 32 4.56 -9.70 10.90
C LEU A 32 3.21 -9.79 10.19
N ALA A 33 2.15 -9.41 10.89
CA ALA A 33 0.77 -9.33 10.42
C ALA A 33 0.36 -7.90 10.02
N LYS A 34 0.90 -6.88 10.69
CA LYS A 34 0.61 -5.47 10.40
C LYS A 34 1.89 -4.65 10.26
N LEU A 35 1.98 -3.88 9.17
CA LEU A 35 3.08 -2.97 8.89
C LEU A 35 2.56 -1.58 8.56
N VAL A 36 2.82 -0.62 9.45
CA VAL A 36 2.51 0.80 9.26
C VAL A 36 3.81 1.58 9.21
N LEU A 37 4.06 2.27 8.11
CA LEU A 37 5.29 3.03 7.88
C LEU A 37 4.97 4.46 7.43
N HIS A 38 5.44 5.45 8.19
CA HIS A 38 5.31 6.85 7.81
C HIS A 38 6.69 7.46 7.53
N CYS A 39 6.82 8.14 6.39
CA CYS A 39 8.04 8.84 5.98
C CYS A 39 9.29 7.94 5.94
N ALA A 40 9.15 6.70 5.46
CA ALA A 40 10.22 5.71 5.38
C ALA A 40 10.66 5.42 3.94
N ILE A 41 11.78 4.73 3.79
CA ILE A 41 12.24 4.12 2.54
C ILE A 41 11.97 2.62 2.66
N PHE A 42 11.10 2.11 1.80
CA PHE A 42 10.87 0.68 1.67
C PHE A 42 11.71 0.16 0.50
N ASP A 43 12.83 -0.46 0.85
CA ASP A 43 13.81 -0.99 -0.08
C ASP A 43 14.25 -2.38 0.39
N PRO A 44 13.45 -3.41 0.09
CA PRO A 44 13.77 -4.77 0.49
C PRO A 44 14.97 -5.30 -0.30
N PRO A 45 15.82 -6.14 0.31
CA PRO A 45 16.92 -6.80 -0.38
C PRO A 45 16.40 -7.80 -1.44
N VAL A 46 17.28 -8.25 -2.34
CA VAL A 46 16.91 -9.15 -3.45
C VAL A 46 16.35 -10.48 -2.95
N GLU A 47 16.81 -10.95 -1.79
CA GLU A 47 16.38 -12.19 -1.15
C GLU A 47 15.07 -12.04 -0.37
N PHE A 48 14.41 -10.87 -0.43
CA PHE A 48 13.13 -10.65 0.23
C PHE A 48 12.03 -11.52 -0.38
N LEU A 49 11.53 -12.47 0.40
CA LEU A 49 10.49 -13.41 -0.01
C LEU A 49 9.07 -12.93 0.33
N GLY A 50 8.90 -11.66 0.69
CA GLY A 50 7.62 -11.13 1.16
C GLY A 50 7.36 -11.37 2.65
N PHE A 51 6.18 -10.95 3.07
CA PHE A 51 5.66 -11.19 4.41
C PHE A 51 4.51 -12.19 4.35
N SER A 52 4.74 -13.43 4.81
CA SER A 52 3.78 -14.52 4.67
C SER A 52 2.49 -14.33 5.48
N ASN A 53 2.57 -13.61 6.60
CA ASN A 53 1.47 -13.41 7.54
C ASN A 53 0.85 -12.03 7.46
N LEU A 54 1.33 -11.15 6.57
CA LEU A 54 0.91 -9.76 6.54
C LEU A 54 -0.51 -9.64 6.01
N THR A 55 -1.40 -9.12 6.85
CA THR A 55 -2.79 -8.84 6.55
C THR A 55 -3.05 -7.34 6.37
N TRP A 56 -2.21 -6.48 6.96
CA TRP A 56 -2.38 -5.03 6.92
C TRP A 56 -1.11 -4.30 6.55
N LEU A 57 -1.18 -3.48 5.51
CA LEU A 57 -0.10 -2.59 5.10
C LEU A 57 -0.59 -1.15 4.95
N ASP A 58 0.07 -0.23 5.65
CA ASP A 58 -0.24 1.19 5.57
C ASP A 58 1.03 2.03 5.39
N PHE A 59 1.14 2.66 4.23
CA PHE A 59 2.27 3.50 3.88
C PHE A 59 1.81 4.96 3.74
N PHE A 60 2.36 5.81 4.59
CA PHE A 60 2.21 7.25 4.49
C PHE A 60 3.53 7.91 4.09
N ASN A 61 3.56 8.60 2.95
CA ASN A 61 4.75 9.28 2.44
C ASN A 61 5.99 8.35 2.41
N VAL A 62 5.78 7.08 2.01
CA VAL A 62 6.86 6.09 1.89
C VAL A 62 7.44 6.14 0.49
N LYS A 63 8.78 6.07 0.41
CA LYS A 63 9.47 5.89 -0.87
C LYS A 63 9.52 4.40 -1.21
N ILE A 64 8.74 4.02 -2.22
CA ILE A 64 8.70 2.69 -2.83
C ILE A 64 8.56 2.86 -4.35
N THR A 65 9.12 1.94 -5.13
CA THR A 65 9.00 1.94 -6.60
C THR A 65 7.86 1.04 -7.06
N ASP A 66 7.34 1.27 -8.26
CA ASP A 66 6.28 0.45 -8.88
C ASP A 66 6.61 -1.05 -8.83
N LYS A 67 7.83 -1.41 -9.23
CA LYS A 67 8.31 -2.81 -9.20
C LYS A 67 8.28 -3.39 -7.79
N LYS A 68 8.84 -2.68 -6.80
CA LYS A 68 8.88 -3.16 -5.41
C LYS A 68 7.49 -3.31 -4.81
N MET A 69 6.57 -2.42 -5.17
CA MET A 69 5.18 -2.51 -4.72
C MET A 69 4.46 -3.72 -5.32
N HIS A 70 4.65 -3.97 -6.62
CA HIS A 70 4.13 -5.15 -7.29
C HIS A 70 4.70 -6.45 -6.68
N ASP A 71 6.02 -6.51 -6.49
CA ASP A 71 6.71 -7.67 -5.92
C ASP A 71 6.24 -7.92 -4.48
N LEU A 72 6.09 -6.87 -3.68
CA LEU A 72 5.56 -6.93 -2.31
C LEU A 72 4.13 -7.49 -2.29
N PHE A 73 3.24 -6.98 -3.16
CA PHE A 73 1.86 -7.45 -3.24
C PHE A 73 1.78 -8.93 -3.66
N SER A 74 2.61 -9.33 -4.62
CA SER A 74 2.68 -10.71 -5.09
C SER A 74 3.19 -11.67 -4.00
N ALA A 75 4.07 -11.18 -3.13
CA ALA A 75 4.71 -11.94 -2.07
C ALA A 75 3.97 -11.89 -0.70
N CYS A 76 2.83 -11.19 -0.61
CA CYS A 76 2.00 -11.12 0.61
C CYS A 76 0.60 -11.70 0.33
N PRO A 77 0.42 -13.03 0.34
CA PRO A 77 -0.82 -13.67 -0.11
C PRO A 77 -2.02 -13.39 0.81
N LEU A 78 -1.77 -13.14 2.11
CA LEU A 78 -2.82 -12.90 3.11
C LEU A 78 -3.17 -11.42 3.26
N LEU A 79 -2.64 -10.54 2.42
CA LEU A 79 -2.85 -9.10 2.54
C LEU A 79 -4.32 -8.77 2.31
N GLU A 80 -5.01 -8.28 3.35
CA GLU A 80 -6.42 -7.90 3.28
C GLU A 80 -6.60 -6.39 3.11
N GLN A 81 -5.69 -5.60 3.66
CA GLN A 81 -5.75 -4.15 3.64
C GLN A 81 -4.45 -3.53 3.11
N LEU A 82 -4.61 -2.68 2.10
CA LEU A 82 -3.54 -1.90 1.50
C LEU A 82 -3.91 -0.42 1.49
N SER A 83 -3.19 0.38 2.26
CA SER A 83 -3.29 1.84 2.29
C SER A 83 -1.99 2.47 1.78
N LEU A 84 -2.11 3.34 0.78
CA LEU A 84 -1.01 4.09 0.17
C LEU A 84 -1.37 5.58 0.14
N VAL A 85 -0.79 6.35 1.06
CA VAL A 85 -1.07 7.78 1.21
C VAL A 85 0.18 8.58 0.88
N SER A 86 0.07 9.56 -0.02
CA SER A 86 1.18 10.45 -0.41
C SER A 86 2.45 9.73 -0.93
N CYS A 87 2.30 8.53 -1.51
CA CYS A 87 3.41 7.76 -2.09
C CYS A 87 3.78 8.28 -3.49
N ARG A 88 4.53 9.39 -3.55
CA ARG A 88 4.79 10.14 -4.79
C ARG A 88 5.67 9.43 -5.83
N ASN A 89 6.39 8.39 -5.44
CA ASN A 89 7.25 7.64 -6.36
C ASN A 89 6.48 6.64 -7.23
N LEU A 90 5.22 6.33 -6.85
CA LEU A 90 4.38 5.41 -7.59
C LEU A 90 3.78 6.07 -8.82
N LYS A 91 3.95 5.44 -9.98
CA LYS A 91 3.36 5.87 -11.26
C LYS A 91 2.37 4.85 -11.81
N SER A 92 2.67 3.58 -11.61
CA SER A 92 1.82 2.44 -11.98
C SER A 92 1.66 1.52 -10.79
N LEU A 93 0.41 1.29 -10.39
CA LEU A 93 0.04 0.33 -9.37
C LEU A 93 -0.71 -0.83 -10.04
N ILE A 94 -0.03 -1.98 -10.13
CA ILE A 94 -0.59 -3.20 -10.69
C ILE A 94 -0.72 -4.19 -9.54
N LEU A 95 -1.95 -4.52 -9.19
CA LEU A 95 -2.31 -5.43 -8.12
C LEU A 95 -2.96 -6.65 -8.75
N SER A 96 -2.12 -7.49 -9.35
CA SER A 96 -2.53 -8.71 -10.03
C SER A 96 -2.07 -9.93 -9.24
N ASN A 97 -2.99 -10.53 -8.50
CA ASN A 97 -2.74 -11.79 -7.81
C ASN A 97 -4.06 -12.56 -7.69
N PRO A 98 -4.22 -13.68 -8.40
CA PRO A 98 -5.47 -14.44 -8.40
C PRO A 98 -5.78 -15.09 -7.04
N LYS A 99 -4.77 -15.23 -6.16
CA LYS A 99 -4.92 -15.74 -4.79
C LYS A 99 -5.01 -14.62 -3.75
N SER A 100 -5.14 -13.37 -4.18
CA SER A 100 -5.19 -12.22 -3.29
C SER A 100 -6.37 -12.28 -2.33
N CYS A 101 -6.10 -12.10 -1.04
CA CYS A 101 -7.12 -11.87 -0.02
C CYS A 101 -7.45 -10.38 0.16
N LEU A 102 -6.99 -9.50 -0.73
CA LEU A 102 -7.17 -8.06 -0.60
C LEU A 102 -8.65 -7.69 -0.64
N LYS A 103 -9.13 -7.06 0.44
CA LYS A 103 -10.51 -6.57 0.61
C LYS A 103 -10.59 -5.06 0.47
N ASN A 104 -9.61 -4.35 1.04
CA ASN A 104 -9.62 -2.89 1.15
C ASN A 104 -8.39 -2.29 0.46
N LEU A 105 -8.63 -1.48 -0.57
CA LEU A 105 -7.60 -0.72 -1.26
C LEU A 105 -7.85 0.77 -1.12
N HIS A 106 -6.92 1.47 -0.48
CA HIS A 106 -6.94 2.91 -0.32
C HIS A 106 -5.69 3.51 -0.96
N THR A 107 -5.86 4.39 -1.95
CA THR A 107 -4.77 5.24 -2.46
C THR A 107 -5.19 6.70 -2.34
N LEU A 108 -4.43 7.51 -1.61
CA LEU A 108 -4.78 8.91 -1.33
C LEU A 108 -3.58 9.82 -1.60
N LEU A 109 -3.79 10.96 -2.25
CA LEU A 109 -2.73 11.95 -2.51
C LEU A 109 -1.50 11.39 -3.27
N CYS A 110 -1.65 10.28 -3.99
CA CYS A 110 -0.60 9.68 -4.82
C CYS A 110 -0.55 10.38 -6.19
N GLN A 111 -0.13 11.64 -6.20
CA GLN A 111 -0.28 12.58 -7.33
C GLN A 111 0.34 12.13 -8.66
N ASN A 112 1.37 11.27 -8.61
CA ASN A 112 2.06 10.75 -9.80
C ASN A 112 1.49 9.44 -10.31
N LEU A 113 0.56 8.82 -9.58
CA LEU A 113 -0.06 7.56 -9.93
C LEU A 113 -1.03 7.78 -11.11
N ARG A 114 -0.65 7.28 -12.27
CA ARG A 114 -1.38 7.43 -13.54
C ARG A 114 -2.00 6.14 -14.03
N LYS A 115 -1.52 5.00 -13.55
CA LYS A 115 -2.02 3.68 -13.93
C LYS A 115 -2.41 2.89 -12.69
N LEU A 116 -3.64 2.39 -12.68
CA LEU A 116 -4.16 1.50 -11.65
C LEU A 116 -4.79 0.27 -12.31
N VAL A 117 -4.24 -0.90 -12.03
CA VAL A 117 -4.79 -2.18 -12.49
C VAL A 117 -5.07 -3.03 -11.26
N VAL A 118 -6.33 -3.43 -11.07
CA VAL A 118 -6.75 -4.28 -9.97
C VAL A 118 -7.30 -5.59 -10.54
N ASP A 119 -6.61 -6.68 -10.23
CA ASP A 119 -6.96 -8.05 -10.55
C ASP A 119 -6.84 -8.86 -9.24
N ALA A 120 -7.87 -8.70 -8.42
CA ALA A 120 -7.95 -9.22 -7.05
C ALA A 120 -9.42 -9.62 -6.76
N PRO A 121 -9.73 -10.93 -6.69
CA PRO A 121 -11.11 -11.39 -6.69
C PRO A 121 -11.91 -10.97 -5.44
N ASN A 122 -11.22 -10.80 -4.31
CA ASN A 122 -11.83 -10.56 -3.00
C ASN A 122 -11.95 -9.06 -2.65
N VAL A 123 -11.65 -8.15 -3.57
CA VAL A 123 -11.67 -6.71 -3.28
C VAL A 123 -13.11 -6.24 -3.12
N CYS A 124 -13.41 -5.61 -1.98
CA CYS A 124 -14.74 -5.13 -1.61
C CYS A 124 -14.81 -3.59 -1.65
N VAL A 125 -13.72 -2.92 -1.26
CA VAL A 125 -13.66 -1.46 -1.16
C VAL A 125 -12.44 -0.97 -1.94
N LEU A 126 -12.70 -0.05 -2.86
CA LEU A 126 -11.68 0.65 -3.65
C LEU A 126 -11.86 2.15 -3.49
N HIS A 127 -11.02 2.78 -2.68
CA HIS A 127 -10.93 4.23 -2.61
C HIS A 127 -9.62 4.70 -3.22
N SER A 128 -9.70 5.55 -4.23
CA SER A 128 -8.54 5.92 -5.03
C SER A 128 -8.60 7.39 -5.41
N HIS A 129 -7.59 8.14 -5.01
CA HIS A 129 -7.39 9.54 -5.39
C HIS A 129 -6.20 9.66 -6.33
N GLY A 130 -6.45 10.09 -7.56
CA GLY A 130 -5.38 10.17 -8.54
C GLY A 130 -5.80 10.74 -9.88
N LYS A 131 -4.81 11.12 -10.69
CA LYS A 131 -4.99 11.57 -12.06
C LYS A 131 -4.74 10.37 -12.99
N TYR A 132 -5.60 9.36 -12.91
CA TYR A 132 -5.46 8.13 -13.68
C TYR A 132 -5.65 8.41 -15.18
N LYS A 133 -4.68 7.97 -15.97
CA LYS A 133 -4.79 7.85 -17.43
C LYS A 133 -5.30 6.46 -17.82
N GLU A 134 -4.95 5.45 -17.02
CA GLU A 134 -5.34 4.06 -17.22
C GLU A 134 -5.88 3.51 -15.89
N LEU A 135 -7.13 3.05 -15.90
CA LEU A 135 -7.74 2.35 -14.77
C LEU A 135 -8.45 1.09 -15.29
N CYS A 136 -8.01 -0.07 -14.84
CA CYS A 136 -8.55 -1.36 -15.25
C CYS A 136 -8.91 -2.21 -14.03
N LEU A 137 -10.17 -2.60 -13.94
CA LEU A 137 -10.66 -3.59 -12.98
C LEU A 137 -10.88 -4.89 -13.75
N ILE A 138 -9.96 -5.84 -13.61
CA ILE A 138 -9.96 -7.07 -14.41
C ILE A 138 -10.84 -8.13 -13.75
N ASN A 139 -10.62 -8.39 -12.47
CA ASN A 139 -11.32 -9.42 -11.71
C ASN A 139 -11.60 -8.92 -10.29
N ALA A 140 -12.76 -8.27 -10.11
CA ALA A 140 -13.21 -7.70 -8.85
C ALA A 140 -14.73 -7.90 -8.66
N PRO A 141 -15.22 -9.16 -8.68
CA PRO A 141 -16.67 -9.46 -8.65
C PRO A 141 -17.35 -9.08 -7.33
N HIS A 142 -16.59 -8.97 -6.24
CA HIS A 142 -17.10 -8.64 -4.91
C HIS A 142 -17.00 -7.14 -4.56
N LEU A 143 -16.70 -6.29 -5.54
CA LEU A 143 -16.50 -4.87 -5.32
C LEU A 143 -17.82 -4.17 -4.99
N LEU A 144 -17.97 -3.73 -3.74
CA LEU A 144 -19.18 -3.09 -3.20
C LEU A 144 -19.11 -1.56 -3.27
N HIS A 145 -17.95 -1.00 -2.92
CA HIS A 145 -17.75 0.44 -2.85
C HIS A 145 -16.56 0.86 -3.69
N VAL A 146 -16.81 1.80 -4.61
CA VAL A 146 -15.80 2.41 -5.45
C VAL A 146 -15.91 3.91 -5.32
N ASP A 147 -14.88 4.52 -4.74
CA ASP A 147 -14.72 5.96 -4.69
C ASP A 147 -13.45 6.34 -5.46
N LEU A 148 -13.63 6.97 -6.62
CA LEU A 148 -12.54 7.46 -7.45
C LEU A 148 -12.58 8.99 -7.43
N CYS A 149 -11.75 9.57 -6.57
CA CYS A 149 -11.60 11.01 -6.51
C CYS A 149 -10.54 11.44 -7.55
N PHE A 150 -10.89 12.39 -8.42
CA PHE A 150 -9.97 12.98 -9.38
C PHE A 150 -9.69 14.41 -8.93
N PRO A 151 -8.44 14.77 -8.55
CA PRO A 151 -8.18 16.13 -8.11
C PRO A 151 -8.30 17.08 -9.29
N TYR A 152 -9.38 17.87 -9.30
CA TYR A 152 -9.43 19.11 -10.07
C TYR A 152 -8.36 20.07 -9.53
N ALA A 153 -7.85 20.95 -10.39
CA ALA A 153 -6.86 21.93 -9.99
C ALA A 153 -7.49 22.90 -8.96
N GLY A 154 -7.33 22.61 -7.67
CA GLY A 154 -7.89 23.41 -6.58
C GLY A 154 -8.37 22.62 -5.37
N ASP A 155 -8.73 21.34 -5.54
CA ASP A 155 -9.39 20.59 -4.47
C ASP A 155 -8.40 19.86 -3.56
N LEU A 156 -8.13 20.48 -2.41
CA LEU A 156 -7.73 19.78 -1.20
C LEU A 156 -8.98 19.15 -0.56
N CYS A 157 -9.59 18.17 -1.23
CA CYS A 157 -10.61 17.34 -0.57
C CYS A 157 -9.91 16.41 0.42
N PHE A 158 -9.76 16.89 1.66
CA PHE A 158 -9.86 16.04 2.83
C PHE A 158 -11.36 15.90 3.15
N PRO A 159 -11.78 14.68 3.47
CA PRO A 159 -12.13 14.50 4.87
C PRO A 159 -11.31 13.35 5.45
N TYR A 160 -10.68 13.64 6.59
CA TYR A 160 -10.55 12.65 7.65
C TYR A 160 -11.98 12.13 7.91
N ALA A 161 -12.31 10.95 7.41
CA ALA A 161 -13.38 10.18 8.03
C ALA A 161 -12.75 9.52 9.25
N GLU A 162 -13.00 10.14 10.41
CA GLU A 162 -12.86 9.48 11.69
C GLU A 162 -13.61 8.14 11.62
N VAL A 163 -12.88 7.05 11.84
CA VAL A 163 -13.47 5.76 12.11
C VAL A 163 -13.94 5.82 13.56
N SER A 164 -15.23 6.03 13.76
CA SER A 164 -15.96 5.76 15.00
C SER A 164 -16.88 4.57 14.80
#